data_AF-A0A7S0XW10-F1
#
_entry.id   AF-A0A7S0XW10-F1
#
_cell.length_a   1.000
_cell.length_b   1.000
_cell.length_c   1.000
_cell.angle_alpha   90.00
_cell.angle_beta   90.00
_cell.angle_gamma   90.00
#
_symmetry.space_group_name_H-M   'P 1'
#
loop_
_entity.id
_entity.type
_entity.pdbx_description
1 polymer ?
#
loop_
_entity_poly.entity_id
_entity_poly.type
_entity_poly.pdbx_seq_one_letter_code
_entity_poly.pdbx_strand_id
1 'polypeptide(L)'
;SGASFESIAADPHSTHNMLRFIIVLALAASTYAHQGDATCFNDPNREVCKDAEDFYPKFAVTDSLGMLCTAMPHMPGCAVKSCCDDASCTDVAAKYCEPWSLIKNICGTQSGEMMTGMMGCSNFNKLCGKDVATMVSQCTDAATVPIASLPTTMKSLNNAATVCGASPPASSTWCTANPCTTSDAPNCAAPFTTLSEACKADSTKSECSASGWTAMCTTDGGNLQKFCGSGFTTKVEVGTSSAARLSSASLLAAAVTAFAVIVNV
;
A
#
# COMPACT_ATOMS: atom_id res chain seq x y z
N SER A 1 -62.03 -10.27 23.48
CA SER A 1 -62.19 -11.56 22.78
C SER A 1 -62.97 -11.34 21.51
N GLY A 2 -62.46 -11.81 20.37
CA GLY A 2 -63.14 -11.75 19.06
C GLY A 2 -62.54 -10.70 18.14
N ALA A 3 -61.66 -11.13 17.24
CA ALA A 3 -61.30 -10.38 16.04
C ALA A 3 -61.71 -11.23 14.83
N SER A 4 -62.83 -10.84 14.23
CA SER A 4 -63.32 -11.35 12.96
C SER A 4 -62.48 -10.75 11.84
N PHE A 5 -61.91 -11.58 10.97
CA PHE A 5 -61.23 -11.13 9.77
C PHE A 5 -62.26 -10.98 8.64
N GLU A 6 -62.60 -9.73 8.30
CA GLU A 6 -63.30 -9.38 7.08
C GLU A 6 -62.35 -9.51 5.88
N SER A 7 -62.78 -10.26 4.88
CA SER A 7 -62.07 -10.44 3.62
C SER A 7 -62.45 -9.30 2.67
N ILE A 8 -61.48 -8.43 2.37
CA ILE A 8 -61.64 -7.33 1.42
C ILE A 8 -61.37 -7.87 0.01
N ALA A 9 -62.43 -8.01 -0.78
CA ALA A 9 -62.32 -8.30 -2.21
C ALA A 9 -61.76 -7.07 -2.95
N ALA A 10 -60.59 -7.22 -3.56
CA ALA A 10 -59.94 -6.17 -4.34
C ALA A 10 -60.45 -6.15 -5.79
N ASP A 11 -60.80 -4.95 -6.24
CA ASP A 11 -61.32 -4.62 -7.57
C ASP A 11 -60.22 -4.79 -8.66
N PRO A 12 -60.42 -5.57 -9.74
CA PRO A 12 -59.36 -5.94 -10.68
C PRO A 12 -59.00 -4.88 -11.75
N HIS A 13 -59.61 -3.69 -11.72
CA HIS A 13 -59.41 -2.68 -12.78
C HIS A 13 -58.32 -1.62 -12.50
N SER A 14 -57.59 -1.71 -11.38
CA SER A 14 -56.60 -0.69 -10.97
C SER A 14 -55.19 -1.23 -10.68
N THR A 15 -54.80 -2.39 -11.21
CA THR A 15 -53.47 -2.98 -10.97
C THR A 15 -52.43 -2.68 -12.06
N HIS A 16 -52.87 -2.30 -13.27
CA HIS A 16 -51.93 -2.02 -14.38
C HIS A 16 -51.22 -0.67 -14.28
N ASN A 17 -51.84 0.36 -13.69
CA ASN A 17 -51.19 1.66 -13.51
C ASN A 17 -50.19 1.65 -12.35
N MET A 18 -50.45 0.89 -11.29
CA MET A 18 -49.54 0.81 -10.13
C MET A 18 -48.24 0.05 -10.46
N LEU A 19 -48.32 -1.01 -11.27
CA LEU A 19 -47.14 -1.77 -11.72
C LEU A 19 -46.21 -0.94 -12.63
N ARG A 20 -46.77 -0.05 -13.47
CA ARG A 20 -45.98 0.86 -14.32
C ARG A 20 -45.21 1.90 -13.51
N PHE A 21 -45.79 2.43 -12.43
CA PHE A 21 -45.10 3.39 -11.55
C PHE A 21 -43.91 2.75 -10.82
N ILE A 22 -44.05 1.49 -10.36
CA ILE A 22 -42.96 0.79 -9.67
C ILE A 22 -41.78 0.52 -10.62
N ILE A 23 -42.04 0.17 -11.88
CA ILE A 23 -40.99 -0.05 -12.89
C ILE A 23 -40.25 1.26 -13.23
N VAL A 24 -40.96 2.38 -13.33
CA VAL A 24 -40.33 3.70 -13.60
C VAL A 24 -39.49 4.19 -12.42
N LEU A 25 -39.93 3.97 -11.18
CA LEU A 25 -39.16 4.29 -9.97
C LEU A 25 -37.90 3.42 -9.82
N ALA A 26 -37.99 2.13 -10.15
CA ALA A 26 -36.84 1.22 -10.14
C ALA A 26 -35.80 1.60 -11.22
N LEU A 27 -36.23 1.99 -12.42
CA LEU A 27 -35.34 2.43 -13.51
C LEU A 27 -34.69 3.80 -13.24
N ALA A 28 -35.41 4.73 -12.58
CA ALA A 28 -34.85 6.03 -12.22
C ALA A 28 -33.76 5.92 -11.13
N ALA A 29 -33.91 5.00 -10.18
CA ALA A 29 -32.88 4.76 -9.16
C ALA A 29 -31.58 4.19 -9.76
N SER A 30 -31.66 3.38 -10.82
CA SER A 30 -30.48 2.81 -11.49
C SER A 30 -29.64 3.85 -12.26
N THR A 31 -30.24 4.95 -12.71
CA THR A 31 -29.50 5.98 -13.47
C THR A 31 -28.68 6.93 -12.59
N TYR A 32 -28.96 7.02 -11.28
CA TYR A 32 -28.19 7.87 -10.37
C TYR A 32 -26.89 7.20 -9.87
N ALA A 33 -26.81 5.87 -9.88
CA ALA A 33 -25.65 5.13 -9.37
C ALA A 33 -24.43 5.16 -10.31
N HIS A 34 -24.63 5.35 -11.62
CA HIS A 34 -23.53 5.20 -12.61
C HIS A 34 -22.93 6.52 -13.13
N GLN A 35 -23.34 7.69 -12.63
CA GLN A 35 -22.66 8.95 -12.98
C GLN A 35 -21.38 9.21 -12.17
N GLY A 36 -21.02 8.35 -11.20
CA GLY A 36 -19.81 8.49 -10.39
C GLY A 36 -18.52 8.22 -11.17
N ASP A 37 -18.50 7.17 -12.01
CA ASP A 37 -17.27 6.55 -12.50
C ASP A 37 -16.38 7.48 -13.31
N ALA A 38 -16.93 8.16 -14.32
CA ALA A 38 -16.17 9.11 -15.12
C ALA A 38 -15.81 10.38 -14.33
N THR A 39 -16.53 10.70 -13.25
CA THR A 39 -16.30 11.95 -12.53
C THR A 39 -15.11 11.86 -11.59
N CYS A 40 -14.89 10.72 -10.91
CA CYS A 40 -13.82 10.60 -9.94
C CYS A 40 -12.43 10.49 -10.57
N PHE A 41 -12.29 9.94 -11.77
CA PHE A 41 -11.01 9.97 -12.51
C PHE A 41 -10.67 11.34 -13.10
N ASN A 42 -11.64 12.27 -13.17
CA ASN A 42 -11.43 13.62 -13.66
C ASN A 42 -11.31 14.64 -12.51
N ASP A 43 -12.05 14.43 -11.42
CA ASP A 43 -12.03 15.23 -10.20
C ASP A 43 -12.15 14.32 -8.96
N PRO A 44 -11.03 13.76 -8.46
CA PRO A 44 -11.02 12.86 -7.31
C PRO A 44 -11.19 13.58 -5.97
N ASN A 45 -11.29 14.92 -5.94
CA ASN A 45 -11.43 15.72 -4.72
C ASN A 45 -12.89 15.89 -4.26
N ARG A 46 -13.83 15.17 -4.88
CA ARG A 46 -15.25 15.21 -4.52
C ARG A 46 -15.54 14.20 -3.42
N GLU A 47 -16.45 14.53 -2.49
CA GLU A 47 -16.82 13.63 -1.38
C GLU A 47 -17.35 12.27 -1.87
N VAL A 48 -18.03 12.23 -3.02
CA VAL A 48 -18.52 10.99 -3.64
C VAL A 48 -17.39 10.05 -4.06
N CYS A 49 -16.16 10.56 -4.23
CA CYS A 49 -15.00 9.77 -4.65
C CYS A 49 -14.23 9.18 -3.46
N LYS A 50 -14.71 9.37 -2.24
CA LYS A 50 -14.01 8.94 -1.03
C LYS A 50 -13.80 7.43 -0.97
N ASP A 51 -14.75 6.64 -1.46
CA ASP A 51 -14.61 5.21 -1.57
C ASP A 51 -14.32 4.80 -3.02
N ALA A 52 -13.08 4.39 -3.30
CA ALA A 52 -12.73 3.92 -4.63
C ALA A 52 -13.39 2.60 -5.00
N GLU A 53 -13.90 1.80 -4.06
CA GLU A 53 -14.49 0.49 -4.41
C GLU A 53 -15.72 0.62 -5.32
N ASP A 54 -16.39 1.78 -5.33
CA ASP A 54 -17.56 2.04 -6.17
C ASP A 54 -17.19 2.24 -7.66
N PHE A 55 -16.00 2.76 -7.98
CA PHE A 55 -15.63 3.16 -9.35
C PHE A 55 -14.25 2.66 -9.82
N TYR A 56 -13.39 2.23 -8.90
CA TYR A 56 -12.11 1.58 -9.14
C TYR A 56 -11.88 0.41 -8.16
N PRO A 57 -12.72 -0.64 -8.27
CA PRO A 57 -12.73 -1.76 -7.33
C PRO A 57 -11.45 -2.58 -7.35
N LYS A 58 -11.23 -3.35 -6.28
CA LYS A 58 -10.05 -4.21 -6.10
C LYS A 58 -9.67 -5.05 -7.32
N PHE A 59 -10.63 -5.61 -8.07
CA PHE A 59 -10.33 -6.40 -9.28
C PHE A 59 -9.71 -5.54 -10.40
N ALA A 60 -10.17 -4.31 -10.60
CA ALA A 60 -9.63 -3.39 -11.60
C ALA A 60 -8.22 -2.90 -11.24
N VAL A 61 -7.94 -2.76 -9.93
CA VAL A 61 -6.58 -2.52 -9.43
C VAL A 61 -5.67 -3.74 -9.70
N THR A 62 -6.16 -4.95 -9.46
CA THR A 62 -5.43 -6.19 -9.77
C THR A 62 -5.15 -6.35 -11.26
N ASP A 63 -6.09 -6.01 -12.14
CA ASP A 63 -5.87 -6.02 -13.59
C ASP A 63 -4.77 -5.03 -14.00
N SER A 64 -4.79 -3.83 -13.41
CA SER A 64 -3.76 -2.81 -13.60
C SER A 64 -2.38 -3.31 -13.16
N LEU A 65 -2.30 -3.98 -12.01
CA LEU A 65 -1.09 -4.64 -11.54
C LEU A 65 -0.63 -5.75 -12.49
N GLY A 66 -1.55 -6.57 -13.00
CA GLY A 66 -1.26 -7.62 -13.97
C GLY A 66 -0.63 -7.07 -15.25
N MET A 67 -1.19 -5.98 -15.80
CA MET A 67 -0.63 -5.30 -16.96
C MET A 67 0.77 -4.75 -16.69
N LEU A 68 0.97 -4.08 -15.54
CA LEU A 68 2.26 -3.52 -15.14
C LEU A 68 3.33 -4.61 -14.99
N CYS A 69 3.01 -5.69 -14.26
CA CYS A 69 3.95 -6.76 -14.01
C CYS A 69 4.15 -7.70 -15.21
N THR A 70 3.25 -7.69 -16.19
CA THR A 70 3.49 -8.37 -17.47
C THR A 70 4.45 -7.55 -18.34
N ALA A 71 4.28 -6.23 -18.38
CA ALA A 71 5.14 -5.35 -19.16
C ALA A 71 6.55 -5.20 -18.56
N MET A 72 6.64 -5.18 -17.23
CA MET A 72 7.90 -5.00 -16.48
C MET A 72 7.94 -5.97 -15.28
N PRO A 73 8.14 -7.28 -15.52
CA PRO A 73 8.06 -8.32 -14.47
C PRO A 73 9.10 -8.17 -13.37
N HIS A 74 10.15 -7.40 -13.61
CA HIS A 74 11.33 -7.31 -12.76
C HIS A 74 11.36 -6.05 -11.89
N MET A 75 10.27 -5.27 -11.88
CA MET A 75 10.11 -4.16 -10.95
C MET A 75 10.09 -4.67 -9.50
N PRO A 76 10.70 -3.95 -8.55
CA PRO A 76 10.68 -4.29 -7.12
C PRO A 76 9.27 -4.56 -6.58
N GLY A 77 8.28 -3.71 -6.93
CA GLY A 77 6.89 -3.94 -6.55
C GLY A 77 6.25 -5.20 -7.17
N CYS A 78 6.68 -5.61 -8.37
CA CYS A 78 6.24 -6.85 -8.99
C CYS A 78 6.90 -8.10 -8.37
N ALA A 79 8.14 -7.99 -7.90
CA ALA A 79 8.75 -9.06 -7.11
C ALA A 79 8.00 -9.28 -5.78
N VAL A 80 7.58 -8.19 -5.12
CA VAL A 80 6.72 -8.29 -3.93
C VAL A 80 5.38 -8.92 -4.27
N LYS A 81 4.70 -8.49 -5.36
CA LYS A 81 3.46 -9.11 -5.83
C LYS A 81 3.63 -10.60 -6.10
N SER A 82 4.69 -10.99 -6.80
CA SER A 82 4.96 -12.41 -7.10
C SER A 82 5.13 -13.24 -5.83
N CYS A 83 5.73 -12.69 -4.78
CA CYS A 83 5.79 -13.35 -3.47
C CYS A 83 4.40 -13.42 -2.83
N CYS A 84 3.60 -12.35 -2.88
CA CYS A 84 2.22 -12.35 -2.36
C CYS A 84 1.31 -13.39 -3.06
N ASP A 85 1.52 -13.66 -4.34
CA ASP A 85 0.77 -14.67 -5.10
C ASP A 85 1.29 -16.10 -4.87
N ASP A 86 2.51 -16.25 -4.33
CA ASP A 86 3.14 -17.55 -4.08
C ASP A 86 2.87 -18.01 -2.65
N ALA A 87 2.09 -19.09 -2.51
CA ALA A 87 1.74 -19.67 -1.22
C ALA A 87 2.96 -20.12 -0.38
N SER A 88 4.12 -20.33 -1.02
CA SER A 88 5.37 -20.66 -0.32
C SER A 88 6.07 -19.43 0.29
N CYS A 89 5.64 -18.21 -0.07
CA CYS A 89 6.27 -16.96 0.33
C CYS A 89 5.48 -16.30 1.47
N THR A 90 5.55 -16.88 2.68
CA THR A 90 4.86 -16.38 3.88
C THR A 90 5.54 -15.17 4.55
N ASP A 91 6.67 -14.74 3.99
CA ASP A 91 7.61 -13.80 4.61
C ASP A 91 7.30 -12.32 4.30
N VAL A 92 6.28 -12.07 3.47
CA VAL A 92 5.77 -10.73 3.19
C VAL A 92 4.47 -10.53 3.97
N ALA A 93 4.42 -9.48 4.78
CA ALA A 93 3.23 -9.17 5.58
C ALA A 93 2.02 -8.89 4.68
N ALA A 94 0.85 -9.42 5.07
CA ALA A 94 -0.40 -9.33 4.30
C ALA A 94 -0.78 -7.89 3.88
N LYS A 95 -0.47 -6.88 4.71
CA LYS A 95 -0.71 -5.46 4.38
C LYS A 95 -0.01 -4.98 3.10
N TYR A 96 1.13 -5.58 2.75
CA TYR A 96 1.86 -5.27 1.52
C TYR A 96 1.36 -6.05 0.31
N CYS A 97 0.54 -7.08 0.54
CA CYS A 97 -0.11 -7.88 -0.49
C CYS A 97 -1.49 -7.36 -0.91
N GLU A 98 -1.99 -6.32 -0.24
CA GLU A 98 -3.22 -5.66 -0.68
C GLU A 98 -2.99 -4.94 -2.02
N PRO A 99 -3.90 -5.06 -3.02
CA PRO A 99 -3.69 -4.49 -4.36
C PRO A 99 -3.42 -2.99 -4.36
N TRP A 100 -4.09 -2.24 -3.48
CA TRP A 100 -3.85 -0.81 -3.31
C TRP A 100 -2.45 -0.51 -2.74
N SER A 101 -1.92 -1.34 -1.86
CA SER A 101 -0.52 -1.23 -1.39
C SER A 101 0.47 -1.53 -2.52
N LEU A 102 0.23 -2.59 -3.29
CA LEU A 102 1.09 -2.99 -4.41
C LEU A 102 1.11 -1.93 -5.52
N ILE A 103 -0.05 -1.38 -5.90
CA ILE A 103 -0.11 -0.37 -6.96
C ILE A 103 0.54 0.94 -6.50
N LYS A 104 0.44 1.30 -5.21
CA LYS A 104 1.21 2.41 -4.63
C LYS A 104 2.71 2.17 -4.70
N ASN A 105 3.18 0.95 -4.45
CA ASN A 105 4.60 0.61 -4.55
C ASN A 105 5.15 0.75 -5.98
N ILE A 106 4.33 0.49 -7.00
CA ILE A 106 4.75 0.52 -8.40
C ILE A 106 4.56 1.91 -9.02
N CYS A 107 3.40 2.54 -8.78
CA CYS A 107 2.98 3.77 -9.43
C CYS A 107 3.15 5.03 -8.56
N GLY A 108 3.31 4.87 -7.24
CA GLY A 108 3.45 5.98 -6.32
C GLY A 108 4.81 6.68 -6.45
N THR A 109 4.90 7.95 -6.06
CA THR A 109 6.12 8.75 -6.27
C THR A 109 7.25 8.50 -5.28
N GLN A 110 6.97 7.77 -4.20
CA GLN A 110 7.96 7.45 -3.16
C GLN A 110 8.85 6.27 -3.54
N SER A 111 8.29 5.30 -4.24
CA SER A 111 8.91 4.00 -4.57
C SER A 111 8.79 3.64 -6.05
N GLY A 112 7.83 4.24 -6.75
CA GLY A 112 7.65 4.08 -8.18
C GLY A 112 8.74 4.81 -8.96
N GLU A 113 9.22 4.12 -9.98
CA GLU A 113 9.86 4.77 -11.11
C GLU A 113 8.84 5.76 -11.68
N MET A 114 9.24 6.84 -12.34
CA MET A 114 8.29 7.82 -12.87
C MET A 114 7.43 7.19 -14.01
N MET A 115 6.46 6.35 -13.66
CA MET A 115 5.60 5.55 -14.53
C MET A 115 4.33 6.31 -14.91
N THR A 116 4.39 7.65 -14.91
CA THR A 116 3.24 8.53 -15.16
C THR A 116 2.59 8.29 -16.53
N GLY A 117 3.29 7.66 -17.48
CA GLY A 117 2.77 7.29 -18.80
C GLY A 117 2.42 5.80 -19.00
N MET A 118 2.63 4.93 -18.01
CA MET A 118 2.28 3.51 -18.17
C MET A 118 0.77 3.29 -18.02
N MET A 119 0.18 2.53 -18.95
CA MET A 119 -1.25 2.28 -18.99
C MET A 119 -1.80 1.77 -17.66
N GLY A 120 -1.14 0.80 -17.03
CA GLY A 120 -1.57 0.26 -15.74
C GLY A 120 -1.39 1.21 -14.54
N CYS A 121 -0.64 2.31 -14.67
CA CYS A 121 -0.59 3.35 -13.64
C CYS A 121 -1.56 4.51 -13.91
N SER A 122 -2.21 4.56 -15.08
CA SER A 122 -3.00 5.72 -15.49
C SER A 122 -4.12 6.05 -14.52
N ASN A 123 -4.93 5.06 -14.13
CA ASN A 123 -6.04 5.26 -13.20
C ASN A 123 -5.54 5.63 -11.80
N PHE A 124 -4.50 4.95 -11.30
CA PHE A 124 -3.89 5.31 -10.02
C PHE A 124 -3.37 6.75 -10.02
N ASN A 125 -2.67 7.18 -11.06
CA ASN A 125 -2.09 8.52 -11.13
C ASN A 125 -3.15 9.62 -11.21
N LYS A 126 -4.29 9.34 -11.86
CA LYS A 126 -5.44 10.27 -11.87
C LYS A 126 -6.06 10.44 -10.49
N LEU A 127 -6.00 9.43 -9.62
CA LEU A 127 -6.64 9.45 -8.30
C LEU A 127 -5.67 9.85 -7.18
N CYS A 128 -4.44 9.35 -7.21
CA CYS A 128 -3.46 9.40 -6.13
C CYS A 128 -2.11 10.01 -6.56
N GLY A 129 -2.04 10.65 -7.73
CA GLY A 129 -0.81 11.29 -8.21
C GLY A 129 -0.30 12.38 -7.26
N LYS A 130 0.99 12.67 -7.31
CA LYS A 130 1.66 13.64 -6.39
C LYS A 130 0.99 15.01 -6.35
N ASP A 131 0.51 15.48 -7.50
CA ASP A 131 -0.07 16.82 -7.66
C ASP A 131 -1.61 16.78 -7.75
N VAL A 132 -2.21 15.66 -7.33
CA VAL A 132 -3.66 15.45 -7.36
C VAL A 132 -4.22 15.68 -5.95
N ALA A 133 -5.08 16.70 -5.81
CA ALA A 133 -5.94 16.82 -4.64
C ALA A 133 -6.99 15.71 -4.69
N THR A 134 -7.07 14.87 -3.66
CA THR A 134 -7.90 13.67 -3.68
C THR A 134 -8.59 13.45 -2.35
N MET A 135 -9.87 13.08 -2.41
CA MET A 135 -10.63 12.59 -1.26
C MET A 135 -10.66 11.07 -1.19
N VAL A 136 -10.11 10.38 -2.19
CA VAL A 136 -10.06 8.91 -2.29
C VAL A 136 -9.30 8.36 -1.08
N SER A 137 -10.01 7.66 -0.21
CA SER A 137 -9.47 7.16 1.05
C SER A 137 -8.30 6.22 0.81
N GLN A 138 -8.39 5.32 -0.17
CA GLN A 138 -7.34 4.39 -0.54
C GLN A 138 -6.03 5.08 -0.98
N CYS A 139 -6.04 6.37 -1.37
CA CYS A 139 -4.79 7.10 -1.63
C CYS A 139 -4.02 7.45 -0.34
N THR A 140 -4.73 7.66 0.77
CA THR A 140 -4.18 8.16 2.05
C THR A 140 -4.31 7.18 3.22
N ASP A 141 -5.05 6.09 3.04
CA ASP A 141 -5.36 5.12 4.09
C ASP A 141 -4.11 4.39 4.60
N ALA A 142 -3.99 4.31 5.93
CA ALA A 142 -2.97 3.57 6.65
C ALA A 142 -3.12 2.04 6.54
N ALA A 143 -4.24 1.53 6.01
CA ALA A 143 -4.34 0.13 5.61
C ALA A 143 -3.60 -0.16 4.30
N THR A 144 -3.41 0.86 3.45
CA THR A 144 -2.79 0.75 2.12
C THR A 144 -1.42 1.40 2.11
N VAL A 145 -0.50 0.82 2.90
CA VAL A 145 0.82 1.40 3.16
C VAL A 145 1.82 0.89 2.13
N PRO A 146 2.48 1.79 1.37
CA PRO A 146 3.61 1.39 0.54
C PRO A 146 4.77 0.92 1.42
N ILE A 147 5.62 0.07 0.87
CA ILE A 147 6.87 -0.33 1.50
C ILE A 147 7.80 0.88 1.54
N ALA A 148 8.27 1.23 2.73
CA ALA A 148 9.12 2.39 2.90
C ALA A 148 10.47 2.17 2.22
N SER A 149 10.95 3.17 1.48
CA SER A 149 12.25 3.14 0.82
C SER A 149 12.49 1.95 -0.12
N LEU A 150 11.42 1.34 -0.67
CA LEU A 150 11.54 0.31 -1.69
C LEU A 150 12.43 0.85 -2.83
N PRO A 151 13.57 0.20 -3.15
CA PRO A 151 14.41 0.62 -4.27
C PRO A 151 13.60 0.74 -5.56
N THR A 152 13.97 1.66 -6.44
CA THR A 152 13.42 1.70 -7.80
C THR A 152 14.07 0.62 -8.67
N THR A 153 13.46 0.20 -9.78
CA THR A 153 14.09 -0.76 -10.71
C THR A 153 15.46 -0.28 -11.18
N MET A 154 15.59 1.01 -11.54
CA MET A 154 16.86 1.61 -11.95
C MET A 154 17.93 1.54 -10.84
N LYS A 155 17.56 1.83 -9.58
CA LYS A 155 18.47 1.68 -8.44
C LYS A 155 18.82 0.22 -8.21
N SER A 156 17.84 -0.68 -8.24
CA SER A 156 18.06 -2.11 -8.10
C SER A 156 19.00 -2.63 -9.18
N LEU A 157 18.82 -2.20 -10.42
CA LEU A 157 19.61 -2.63 -11.56
C LEU A 157 21.06 -2.17 -11.45
N ASN A 158 21.30 -0.88 -11.24
CA ASN A 158 22.65 -0.32 -11.14
C ASN A 158 23.44 -0.93 -9.97
N ASN A 159 22.77 -1.13 -8.84
CA ASN A 159 23.42 -1.68 -7.64
C ASN A 159 23.61 -3.20 -7.75
N ALA A 160 22.64 -3.95 -8.29
CA ALA A 160 22.83 -5.38 -8.58
C ALA A 160 23.98 -5.62 -9.54
N ALA A 161 24.07 -4.82 -10.62
CA ALA A 161 25.16 -4.91 -11.58
C ALA A 161 26.53 -4.62 -10.95
N THR A 162 26.59 -3.64 -10.03
CA THR A 162 27.83 -3.30 -9.33
C THR A 162 28.25 -4.40 -8.36
N VAL A 163 27.32 -4.89 -7.53
CA VAL A 163 27.60 -5.93 -6.53
C VAL A 163 28.00 -7.25 -7.20
N CYS A 164 27.36 -7.62 -8.31
CA CYS A 164 27.69 -8.85 -9.02
C CYS A 164 28.86 -8.72 -10.01
N GLY A 165 29.18 -7.53 -10.51
CA GLY A 165 30.19 -7.32 -11.55
C GLY A 165 31.62 -7.01 -11.05
N ALA A 166 31.77 -6.26 -9.95
CA ALA A 166 33.09 -5.78 -9.52
C ALA A 166 33.90 -6.84 -8.75
N SER A 167 33.22 -7.65 -7.95
CA SER A 167 33.75 -8.79 -7.19
C SER A 167 32.53 -9.47 -6.55
N PRO A 168 31.87 -10.41 -7.23
CA PRO A 168 30.69 -11.06 -6.67
C PRO A 168 31.07 -11.62 -5.29
N PRO A 169 30.22 -11.47 -4.26
CA PRO A 169 30.49 -12.08 -2.96
C PRO A 169 30.86 -13.54 -3.17
N ALA A 170 31.96 -14.00 -2.56
CA ALA A 170 32.48 -15.36 -2.79
C ALA A 170 31.43 -16.46 -2.47
N SER A 171 30.42 -16.13 -1.68
CA SER A 171 29.28 -16.98 -1.32
C SER A 171 28.03 -16.81 -2.21
N SER A 172 28.02 -15.86 -3.14
CA SER A 172 26.84 -15.57 -3.96
C SER A 172 26.77 -16.48 -5.20
N THR A 173 26.33 -17.73 -5.00
CA THR A 173 25.89 -18.59 -6.11
C THR A 173 24.85 -17.89 -7.00
N TRP A 174 24.12 -16.93 -6.43
CA TRP A 174 23.11 -16.14 -7.11
C TRP A 174 23.66 -15.22 -8.21
N CYS A 175 24.76 -14.48 -7.97
CA CYS A 175 25.36 -13.63 -9.01
C CYS A 175 25.93 -14.46 -10.16
N THR A 176 26.38 -15.70 -9.88
CA THR A 176 26.83 -16.65 -10.91
C THR A 176 25.67 -17.24 -11.71
N ALA A 177 24.55 -17.55 -11.05
CA ALA A 177 23.35 -18.09 -11.68
C ALA A 177 22.54 -17.03 -12.44
N ASN A 178 22.62 -15.78 -12.01
CA ASN A 178 21.89 -14.62 -12.56
C ASN A 178 22.89 -13.50 -12.82
N PRO A 179 23.74 -13.61 -13.87
CA PRO A 179 24.73 -12.59 -14.16
C PRO A 179 24.04 -11.27 -14.47
N CYS A 180 24.19 -10.33 -13.55
CA CYS A 180 23.78 -8.94 -13.71
C CYS A 180 25.09 -8.16 -13.86
N THR A 181 25.44 -7.79 -15.08
CA THR A 181 26.61 -6.93 -15.35
C THR A 181 26.12 -5.57 -15.83
N THR A 182 26.97 -4.54 -15.77
CA THR A 182 26.62 -3.22 -16.30
C THR A 182 26.43 -3.25 -17.82
N SER A 183 27.11 -4.15 -18.52
CA SER A 183 26.93 -4.39 -19.97
C SER A 183 25.66 -5.19 -20.29
N ASP A 184 25.19 -6.03 -19.36
CA ASP A 184 23.99 -6.87 -19.49
C ASP A 184 22.83 -6.38 -18.63
N ALA A 185 22.85 -5.12 -18.19
CA ALA A 185 21.80 -4.55 -17.37
C ALA A 185 20.38 -4.75 -17.97
N PRO A 186 20.17 -4.64 -19.30
CA PRO A 186 18.88 -4.97 -19.91
C PRO A 186 18.45 -6.45 -19.76
N ASN A 187 19.42 -7.35 -19.58
CA ASN A 187 19.21 -8.80 -19.47
C ASN A 187 19.17 -9.28 -18.02
N CYS A 188 19.31 -8.38 -17.04
CA CYS A 188 19.24 -8.72 -15.63
C CYS A 188 17.80 -9.05 -15.26
N ALA A 189 17.44 -10.34 -15.34
CA ALA A 189 16.08 -10.84 -15.21
C ALA A 189 15.50 -10.71 -13.79
N ALA A 190 16.24 -10.27 -12.78
CA ALA A 190 15.67 -10.05 -11.44
C ALA A 190 16.59 -9.12 -10.61
N PRO A 191 16.70 -7.83 -10.97
CA PRO A 191 17.68 -6.94 -10.36
C PRO A 191 17.41 -6.73 -8.87
N PHE A 192 16.14 -6.58 -8.47
CA PHE A 192 15.78 -6.41 -7.06
C PHE A 192 16.06 -7.66 -6.22
N THR A 193 15.69 -8.84 -6.71
CA THR A 193 15.97 -10.11 -6.03
C THR A 193 17.47 -10.34 -5.93
N THR A 194 18.21 -10.07 -7.02
CA THR A 194 19.67 -10.22 -7.07
C THR A 194 20.38 -9.30 -6.08
N LEU A 195 19.99 -8.01 -6.06
CA LEU A 195 20.45 -7.06 -5.06
C LEU A 195 20.14 -7.56 -3.64
N SER A 196 18.91 -8.03 -3.40
CA SER A 196 18.49 -8.51 -2.08
C SER A 196 19.30 -9.73 -1.61
N GLU A 197 19.52 -10.72 -2.48
CA GLU A 197 20.35 -11.89 -2.14
C GLU A 197 21.80 -11.48 -1.84
N ALA A 198 22.36 -10.58 -2.63
CA ALA A 198 23.73 -10.13 -2.41
C ALA A 198 23.87 -9.29 -1.11
N CYS A 199 22.88 -8.44 -0.81
CA CYS A 199 22.85 -7.65 0.41
C CYS A 199 22.54 -8.47 1.67
N LYS A 200 21.80 -9.59 1.54
CA LYS A 200 21.67 -10.57 2.62
C LYS A 200 23.00 -11.27 2.93
N ALA A 201 23.82 -11.51 1.90
CA ALA A 201 25.13 -12.11 2.08
C ALA A 201 26.16 -11.15 2.71
N ASP A 202 26.10 -9.86 2.37
CA ASP A 202 26.94 -8.80 2.96
C ASP A 202 26.19 -7.45 2.95
N SER A 203 25.55 -7.12 4.07
CA SER A 203 24.78 -5.88 4.20
C SER A 203 25.65 -4.63 4.36
N THR A 204 26.97 -4.78 4.48
CA THR A 204 27.91 -3.67 4.66
C THR A 204 28.35 -3.04 3.34
N LYS A 205 28.00 -3.66 2.21
CA LYS A 205 28.26 -3.11 0.87
C LYS A 205 27.58 -1.76 0.68
N SER A 206 28.31 -0.79 0.13
CA SER A 206 27.81 0.56 -0.14
C SER A 206 26.55 0.56 -1.01
N GLU A 207 26.45 -0.39 -1.93
CA GLU A 207 25.36 -0.58 -2.88
C GLU A 207 24.03 -0.94 -2.19
N CYS A 208 24.09 -1.64 -1.05
CA CYS A 208 22.91 -1.96 -0.24
C CYS A 208 22.30 -0.70 0.38
N SER A 209 23.15 0.23 0.84
CA SER A 209 22.70 1.53 1.33
C SER A 209 22.27 2.46 0.18
N ALA A 210 23.09 2.56 -0.88
CA ALA A 210 22.87 3.47 -2.01
C ALA A 210 21.59 3.14 -2.81
N SER A 211 21.23 1.86 -2.90
CA SER A 211 19.99 1.42 -3.54
C SER A 211 18.73 1.77 -2.74
N GLY A 212 18.85 2.03 -1.44
CA GLY A 212 17.72 2.13 -0.50
C GLY A 212 17.36 0.80 0.16
N TRP A 213 18.00 -0.32 -0.20
CA TRP A 213 17.69 -1.64 0.36
C TRP A 213 17.89 -1.68 1.88
N THR A 214 18.99 -1.11 2.39
CA THR A 214 19.24 -1.08 3.85
C THR A 214 18.18 -0.28 4.59
N ALA A 215 17.72 0.84 4.00
CA ALA A 215 16.65 1.66 4.59
C ALA A 215 15.32 0.88 4.60
N MET A 216 14.95 0.26 3.47
CA MET A 216 13.78 -0.61 3.38
C MET A 216 13.82 -1.72 4.42
N CYS A 217 14.93 -2.44 4.54
CA CYS A 217 15.05 -3.55 5.49
C CYS A 217 15.15 -3.10 6.95
N THR A 218 15.65 -1.90 7.22
CA THR A 218 15.64 -1.35 8.59
C THR A 218 14.22 -0.97 9.01
N THR A 219 13.43 -0.39 8.10
CA THR A 219 12.06 0.02 8.40
C THR A 219 11.07 -1.14 8.39
N ASP A 220 11.21 -2.05 7.42
CA ASP A 220 10.21 -3.06 7.08
C ASP A 220 10.75 -4.50 7.08
N GLY A 221 11.98 -4.74 7.49
CA GLY A 221 12.63 -6.05 7.34
C GLY A 221 11.90 -7.21 8.04
N GLY A 222 11.25 -6.94 9.18
CA GLY A 222 10.40 -7.92 9.86
C GLY A 222 9.18 -8.36 9.04
N ASN A 223 8.73 -7.52 8.11
CA ASN A 223 7.58 -7.72 7.23
C ASN A 223 7.98 -8.12 5.80
N LEU A 224 9.28 -8.23 5.51
CA LEU A 224 9.85 -8.48 4.19
C LEU A 224 11.00 -9.49 4.27
N GLN A 225 10.88 -10.53 5.11
CA GLN A 225 12.01 -11.41 5.43
C GLN A 225 12.56 -12.13 4.19
N LYS A 226 11.72 -12.38 3.17
CA LYS A 226 12.14 -12.93 1.88
C LYS A 226 13.28 -12.11 1.26
N PHE A 227 13.17 -10.79 1.32
CA PHE A 227 14.08 -9.83 0.69
C PHE A 227 15.17 -9.36 1.65
N CYS A 228 14.86 -9.24 2.94
CA CYS A 228 15.76 -8.66 3.94
C CYS A 228 16.57 -9.69 4.73
N GLY A 229 16.12 -10.94 4.80
CA GLY A 229 16.69 -11.97 5.66
C GLY A 229 16.33 -11.77 7.14
N SER A 230 16.69 -12.75 7.97
CA SER A 230 16.33 -12.80 9.40
C SER A 230 17.06 -11.79 10.28
N GLY A 231 18.19 -11.24 9.81
CA GLY A 231 18.99 -10.25 10.55
C GLY A 231 18.36 -8.86 10.65
N PHE A 232 17.31 -8.59 9.87
CA PHE A 232 16.57 -7.33 9.85
C PHE A 232 15.20 -7.44 10.52
N THR A 233 15.10 -8.31 11.53
CA THR A 233 13.94 -8.28 12.42
C THR A 233 13.91 -6.92 13.09
N THR A 234 12.98 -6.06 12.66
CA THR A 234 12.62 -4.86 13.40
C THR A 234 12.43 -5.32 14.82
N LYS A 235 13.30 -4.87 15.74
CA LYS A 235 12.91 -4.81 17.14
C LYS A 235 11.72 -3.86 17.15
N VAL A 236 10.53 -4.41 16.93
CA VAL A 236 9.33 -3.86 17.48
C VAL A 236 9.61 -4.01 18.97
N GLU A 237 10.32 -3.03 19.53
CA GLU A 237 10.08 -2.64 20.90
C GLU A 237 8.59 -2.32 20.88
N VAL A 238 7.79 -3.37 21.09
CA VAL A 238 6.44 -3.21 21.58
C VAL A 238 6.71 -2.41 22.83
N GLY A 239 6.54 -1.10 22.70
CA GLY A 239 6.37 -0.22 23.82
C GLY A 239 5.12 -0.73 24.49
N THR A 240 5.25 -1.82 25.26
CA THR A 240 4.61 -1.90 26.55
C THR A 240 4.96 -0.55 27.13
N SER A 241 4.00 0.36 27.07
CA SER A 241 4.05 1.58 27.80
C SER A 241 4.50 1.13 29.17
N SER A 242 5.75 1.42 29.51
CA SER A 242 6.15 1.58 30.87
C SER A 242 5.24 2.71 31.31
N ALA A 243 4.04 2.35 31.77
CA ALA A 243 3.32 3.11 32.73
C ALA A 243 4.38 3.38 33.76
N ALA A 244 4.95 4.58 33.69
CA ALA A 244 5.73 5.14 34.76
C ALA A 244 4.77 5.01 35.95
N ARG A 245 4.97 3.95 36.75
CA ARG A 245 4.55 3.94 38.13
C ARG A 245 5.35 5.07 38.73
N LEU A 246 4.82 6.29 38.58
CA LEU A 246 5.03 7.39 39.49
C LEU A 246 4.66 6.78 40.85
N SER A 247 5.67 6.28 41.55
CA SER A 247 5.54 6.00 42.96
C SER A 247 5.05 7.30 43.60
N SER A 248 3.99 7.19 44.38
CA SER A 248 3.26 8.29 45.02
C SER A 248 4.09 9.01 46.11
N ALA A 249 5.41 9.08 45.98
CA ALA A 249 6.33 9.41 47.07
C ALA A 249 6.96 10.81 46.99
N SER A 250 6.50 11.72 46.12
CA SER A 250 7.14 13.06 46.04
C SER A 250 6.20 14.24 45.77
N LEU A 251 4.89 14.09 45.96
CA LEU A 251 3.89 15.17 45.82
C LEU A 251 3.59 15.91 47.15
N LEU A 252 4.54 15.98 48.08
CA LEU A 252 4.38 16.69 49.37
C LEU A 252 5.30 17.90 49.58
N ALA A 253 6.06 18.35 48.58
CA ALA A 253 7.04 19.43 48.76
C ALA A 253 6.81 20.70 47.92
N ALA A 254 5.57 20.99 47.48
CA ALA A 254 5.29 22.22 46.71
C ALA A 254 3.96 22.91 47.09
N ALA A 255 3.49 22.77 48.33
CA ALA A 255 2.29 23.46 48.82
C ALA A 255 2.53 24.33 50.06
N VAL A 256 3.78 24.69 50.38
CA VAL A 256 4.11 25.53 51.54
C VAL A 256 5.12 26.63 51.17
N THR A 257 4.81 27.48 50.18
CA THR A 257 5.45 28.81 50.00
C THR A 257 4.60 29.69 49.07
N ALA A 258 3.29 29.76 49.29
CA ALA A 258 2.42 30.71 48.56
C ALA A 258 1.37 31.36 49.47
N PHE A 259 1.67 31.50 50.77
CA PHE A 259 0.87 32.24 51.74
C PHE A 259 1.76 33.17 52.58
N ALA A 260 2.55 34.02 51.91
CA ALA A 260 3.32 35.07 52.57
C ALA A 260 3.53 36.30 51.67
N VAL A 261 2.55 36.68 50.85
CA VAL A 261 2.56 37.98 50.14
C VAL A 261 1.13 38.52 49.99
N ILE A 262 0.34 38.54 51.07
CA ILE A 262 -0.88 39.36 51.14
C ILE A 262 -1.05 39.90 52.57
N VAL A 263 -0.04 40.58 53.10
CA VAL A 263 -0.21 41.60 54.14
C VAL A 263 0.92 42.63 53.95
N ASN A 264 0.55 43.89 53.74
CA ASN A 264 1.38 45.08 53.48
C ASN A 264 1.52 45.50 52.02
N VAL A 265 0.44 46.05 51.44
CA VAL A 265 0.34 47.46 51.01
C VAL A 265 -1.10 47.91 51.22
#